data_AF-A0A935NNU2-F1
#
_entry.id   AF-A0A935NNU2-F1
#
_cell.length_a   1.000
_cell.length_b   1.000
_cell.length_c   1.000
_cell.angle_alpha   90.00
_cell.angle_beta   90.00
_cell.angle_gamma   90.00
#
_symmetry.space_group_name_H-M   'P 1'
#
loop_
_entity.id
_entity.type
_entity.pdbx_description
1 polymer ?
#
loop_
_entity_poly.entity_id
_entity_poly.type
_entity_poly.pdbx_seq_one_letter_code
_entity_poly.pdbx_strand_id
1 'polypeptide(L)'
;MKHTPLNRAARLALTALLSATALAPLSAQAQTWEYKSYKKSGLGGQYSKDNFVVGSVSLAEKDGKATFSTNAGAMDACRRAEVPAQVTRTDTEITIEPEVPMAGCEKFRLVIRTDGSGGRRELWRNEKWVDSKWDHGLTPRK
;
A
#
# COMPACT_ATOMS: atom_id res chain seq x y z
N MET A 1 -76.49 -17.49 32.42
CA MET A 1 -75.77 -16.21 32.27
C MET A 1 -75.43 -16.03 30.79
N LYS A 2 -75.58 -14.81 30.27
CA LYS A 2 -75.72 -14.47 28.84
C LYS A 2 -74.36 -14.40 28.12
N HIS A 3 -74.30 -14.87 26.87
CA HIS A 3 -73.24 -14.60 25.89
C HIS A 3 -73.52 -13.31 25.10
N THR A 4 -72.51 -12.46 24.88
CA THR A 4 -72.18 -11.65 23.66
C THR A 4 -71.16 -10.53 24.01
N PRO A 5 -70.44 -9.88 23.06
CA PRO A 5 -69.75 -10.37 21.86
C PRO A 5 -68.34 -9.73 21.62
N LEU A 6 -67.67 -10.23 20.57
CA LEU A 6 -66.47 -9.69 19.88
C LEU A 6 -66.52 -8.19 19.54
N ASN A 7 -65.37 -7.52 19.60
CA ASN A 7 -64.97 -6.39 18.75
C ASN A 7 -63.42 -6.31 18.75
N ARG A 8 -62.73 -6.57 17.63
CA ARG A 8 -62.44 -5.72 16.45
C ARG A 8 -61.03 -5.12 16.54
N ALA A 9 -60.27 -5.34 15.48
CA ALA A 9 -59.05 -4.62 15.07
C ALA A 9 -57.80 -4.90 15.94
N ALA A 10 -56.58 -5.01 15.42
CA ALA A 10 -56.06 -4.70 14.12
C ALA A 10 -54.88 -5.62 13.79
N ARG A 11 -54.75 -5.89 12.50
CA ARG A 11 -53.56 -6.42 11.83
C ARG A 11 -52.33 -5.60 12.24
N LEU A 12 -51.18 -6.25 12.40
CA LEU A 12 -49.88 -5.70 12.04
C LEU A 12 -48.92 -6.86 11.78
N ALA A 13 -48.86 -7.29 10.52
CA ALA A 13 -47.77 -8.07 9.99
C ALA A 13 -46.55 -7.14 9.92
N LEU A 14 -45.51 -7.43 10.71
CA LEU A 14 -44.26 -6.69 10.67
C LEU A 14 -43.37 -7.32 9.60
N THR A 15 -43.45 -6.77 8.39
CA THR A 15 -42.57 -7.08 7.27
C THR A 15 -41.14 -6.71 7.66
N ALA A 16 -40.27 -7.70 7.84
CA ALA A 16 -38.84 -7.47 8.04
C ALA A 16 -38.25 -6.86 6.76
N LEU A 17 -37.96 -5.56 6.79
CA LEU A 17 -37.13 -4.92 5.77
C LEU A 17 -35.72 -5.52 5.87
N LEU A 18 -35.37 -6.42 4.96
CA LEU A 18 -33.98 -6.69 4.62
C LEU A 18 -33.44 -5.44 3.93
N SER A 19 -32.82 -4.54 4.70
CA SER A 19 -31.95 -3.51 4.17
C SER A 19 -30.71 -4.20 3.58
N ALA A 20 -30.75 -4.50 2.29
CA ALA A 20 -29.57 -4.86 1.53
C ALA A 20 -28.65 -3.63 1.49
N THR A 21 -27.73 -3.54 2.45
CA THR A 21 -26.59 -2.63 2.37
C THR A 21 -25.73 -3.09 1.19
N ALA A 22 -25.93 -2.43 0.04
CA ALA A 22 -25.01 -2.52 -1.07
C ALA A 22 -23.62 -2.09 -0.57
N LEU A 23 -22.71 -3.05 -0.42
CA LEU A 23 -21.29 -2.80 -0.27
C LEU A 23 -20.82 -2.16 -1.58
N ALA A 24 -20.84 -0.83 -1.64
CA ALA A 24 -20.16 -0.12 -2.70
C ALA A 24 -18.68 -0.56 -2.65
N PRO A 25 -18.08 -1.01 -3.75
CA PRO A 25 -16.65 -1.27 -3.77
C PRO A 25 -15.97 0.07 -3.50
N LEU A 26 -15.34 0.19 -2.33
CA LEU A 26 -14.36 1.24 -2.07
C LEU A 26 -13.31 1.08 -3.16
N SER A 27 -13.35 1.94 -4.18
CA SER A 27 -12.24 2.09 -5.12
C SER A 27 -11.01 2.35 -4.28
N ALA A 28 -10.16 1.33 -4.13
CA ALA A 28 -8.95 1.45 -3.35
C ALA A 28 -8.11 2.56 -3.96
N GLN A 29 -8.03 3.68 -3.24
CA GLN A 29 -7.19 4.79 -3.64
C GLN A 29 -5.73 4.34 -3.52
N ALA A 30 -4.93 4.65 -4.54
CA ALA A 30 -3.51 4.35 -4.50
C ALA A 30 -2.89 5.09 -3.31
N GLN A 31 -2.29 4.34 -2.39
CA GLN A 31 -1.56 4.92 -1.27
C GLN A 31 -0.23 5.45 -1.81
N THR A 32 0.13 6.67 -1.48
CA THR A 32 1.33 7.33 -2.02
C THR A 32 2.17 7.91 -0.90
N TRP A 33 3.48 7.69 -0.97
CA TRP A 33 4.45 8.19 -0.02
C TRP A 33 5.56 8.98 -0.72
N GLU A 34 6.15 9.94 -0.03
CA GLU A 34 7.41 10.54 -0.46
C GLU A 34 8.51 9.50 -0.54
N TYR A 35 9.43 9.64 -1.51
CA TYR A 35 10.54 8.72 -1.67
C TYR A 35 11.83 9.44 -2.02
N LYS A 36 12.85 9.27 -1.18
CA LYS A 36 14.22 9.73 -1.47
C LYS A 36 14.96 8.66 -2.26
N SER A 37 15.21 8.94 -3.54
CA SER A 37 15.98 8.09 -4.44
C SER A 37 17.43 8.58 -4.51
N TYR A 38 18.30 7.92 -3.77
CA TYR A 38 19.73 8.21 -3.76
C TYR A 38 20.41 7.82 -5.07
N LYS A 39 21.41 8.61 -5.48
CA LYS A 39 22.09 8.48 -6.77
C LYS A 39 23.59 8.33 -6.59
N LYS A 40 24.22 7.73 -7.61
CA LYS A 40 25.68 7.72 -7.75
C LYS A 40 26.17 9.09 -8.21
N SER A 41 27.34 9.50 -7.76
CA SER A 41 28.03 10.69 -8.27
C SER A 41 28.69 10.39 -9.63
N GLY A 42 27.95 10.58 -10.73
CA GLY A 42 28.46 10.36 -12.09
C GLY A 42 28.56 8.88 -12.52
N LEU A 43 29.14 8.64 -13.70
CA LEU A 43 29.36 7.30 -14.26
C LEU A 43 30.47 6.59 -13.45
N GLY A 44 30.11 5.51 -12.75
CA GLY A 44 31.05 4.72 -11.92
C GLY A 44 31.25 5.22 -10.49
N GLY A 45 30.58 6.31 -10.09
CA GLY A 45 30.69 6.85 -8.73
C GLY A 45 29.98 6.01 -7.65
N GLN A 46 30.24 6.37 -6.40
CA GLN A 46 29.56 5.80 -5.24
C GLN A 46 28.23 6.50 -4.99
N TYR A 47 27.31 5.80 -4.33
CA TYR A 47 26.11 6.43 -3.81
C TYR A 47 26.47 7.33 -2.61
N SER A 48 25.80 8.49 -2.48
CA SER A 48 25.96 9.41 -1.35
C SER A 48 24.62 9.67 -0.67
N LYS A 49 24.63 9.81 0.66
CA LYS A 49 23.46 10.20 1.46
C LYS A 49 23.02 11.64 1.23
N ASP A 50 23.89 12.48 0.67
CA ASP A 50 23.57 13.88 0.38
C ASP A 50 23.14 14.08 -1.08
N ASN A 51 23.21 13.03 -1.90
CA ASN A 51 22.86 13.08 -3.32
C ASN A 51 21.62 12.22 -3.61
N PHE A 52 20.44 12.82 -3.51
CA PHE A 52 19.17 12.18 -3.81
C PHE A 52 18.24 13.09 -4.59
N VAL A 53 17.22 12.49 -5.20
CA VAL A 53 16.03 13.21 -5.65
C VAL A 53 14.83 12.78 -4.83
N VAL A 54 13.97 13.74 -4.51
CA VAL A 54 12.68 13.49 -3.88
C VAL A 54 11.67 13.19 -4.98
N GLY A 55 10.98 12.08 -4.83
CA GLY A 55 9.89 11.64 -5.68
C GLY A 55 8.79 11.02 -4.83
N SER A 56 8.11 10.03 -5.38
CA SER A 56 7.11 9.25 -4.67
C SER A 56 7.17 7.77 -5.02
N VAL A 57 6.61 6.96 -4.14
CA VAL A 57 6.21 5.58 -4.40
C VAL A 57 4.71 5.45 -4.19
N SER A 58 4.06 4.61 -4.99
CA SER A 58 2.63 4.38 -4.87
C SER A 58 2.30 2.89 -4.86
N LEU A 59 1.28 2.53 -4.09
CA LEU A 59 0.71 1.19 -4.03
C LEU A 59 -0.77 1.29 -4.43
N ALA A 60 -1.13 0.70 -5.55
CA ALA A 60 -2.51 0.54 -5.99
C ALA A 60 -2.93 -0.92 -5.80
N GLU A 61 -4.09 -1.15 -5.19
CA GLU A 61 -4.62 -2.50 -4.98
C GLU A 61 -5.99 -2.61 -5.64
N LYS A 62 -6.15 -3.51 -6.60
CA LYS A 62 -7.43 -3.67 -7.31
C LYS A 62 -7.59 -5.12 -7.73
N ASP A 63 -8.81 -5.65 -7.60
CA ASP A 63 -9.17 -7.01 -8.04
C ASP A 63 -8.23 -8.09 -7.46
N GLY A 64 -7.84 -7.94 -6.19
CA GLY A 64 -6.93 -8.86 -5.48
C GLY A 64 -5.46 -8.78 -5.92
N LYS A 65 -5.10 -7.79 -6.75
CA LYS A 65 -3.72 -7.56 -7.20
C LYS A 65 -3.19 -6.27 -6.59
N ALA A 66 -1.91 -6.29 -6.22
CA ALA A 66 -1.19 -5.13 -5.76
C ALA A 66 -0.14 -4.72 -6.79
N THR A 67 -0.09 -3.42 -7.07
CA THR A 67 0.78 -2.82 -8.06
C THR A 67 1.57 -1.69 -7.40
N PHE A 68 2.88 -1.78 -7.51
CA PHE A 68 3.83 -0.81 -6.99
C PHE A 68 4.40 0.03 -8.12
N SER A 69 4.49 1.34 -7.93
CA SER A 69 5.16 2.25 -8.86
C SER A 69 6.10 3.18 -8.12
N THR A 70 7.21 3.54 -8.78
CA THR A 70 8.11 4.60 -8.29
C THR A 70 8.20 5.73 -9.29
N ASN A 71 8.06 6.95 -8.81
CA ASN A 71 8.20 8.18 -9.57
C ASN A 71 9.24 9.08 -8.91
N ALA A 72 10.53 8.87 -9.23
CA ALA A 72 11.63 9.62 -8.64
C ALA A 72 12.73 9.95 -9.66
N GLY A 73 12.38 10.77 -10.67
CA GLY A 73 13.32 11.33 -11.64
C GLY A 73 14.28 10.31 -12.27
N ALA A 74 15.56 10.66 -12.43
CA ALA A 74 16.59 9.76 -12.97
C ALA A 74 16.87 8.58 -12.02
N MET A 75 16.04 7.54 -12.13
CA MET A 75 16.23 6.24 -11.49
C MET A 75 17.05 5.31 -12.38
N ASP A 76 17.66 4.29 -11.80
CA ASP A 76 18.26 3.19 -12.55
C ASP A 76 17.16 2.24 -13.12
N ALA A 77 17.47 1.50 -14.18
CA ALA A 77 16.51 0.68 -14.92
C ALA A 77 15.80 -0.36 -14.03
N CYS A 78 16.50 -0.90 -13.01
CA CYS A 78 15.92 -1.87 -12.07
C CYS A 78 14.75 -1.33 -11.24
N ARG A 79 14.55 -0.02 -11.24
CA ARG A 79 13.54 0.67 -10.42
C ARG A 79 12.56 1.50 -11.26
N ARG A 80 12.69 1.47 -12.59
CA ARG A 80 11.80 2.18 -13.51
C ARG A 80 10.70 1.24 -13.98
N ALA A 81 9.60 1.15 -13.25
CA ALA A 81 8.35 0.57 -13.76
C ALA A 81 7.24 0.68 -12.72
N GLU A 82 6.02 0.53 -13.24
CA GLU A 82 4.91 -0.03 -12.49
C GLU A 82 5.03 -1.56 -12.55
N VAL A 83 5.07 -2.22 -11.39
CA VAL A 83 5.29 -3.67 -11.28
C VAL A 83 4.32 -4.30 -10.28
N PRO A 84 3.99 -5.59 -10.42
CA PRO A 84 3.28 -6.31 -9.36
C PRO A 84 4.06 -6.25 -8.04
N ALA A 85 3.36 -6.36 -6.92
CA ALA A 85 3.98 -6.42 -5.61
C ALA A 85 3.25 -7.40 -4.69
N GLN A 86 4.00 -7.99 -3.75
CA GLN A 86 3.44 -8.66 -2.60
C GLN A 86 3.31 -7.66 -1.45
N VAL A 87 2.17 -7.70 -0.75
CA VAL A 87 1.88 -6.78 0.35
C VAL A 87 1.54 -7.55 1.60
N THR A 88 2.30 -7.30 2.67
CA THR A 88 2.01 -7.82 4.01
C THR A 88 1.69 -6.65 4.93
N ARG A 89 0.62 -6.79 5.72
CA ARG A 89 0.18 -5.74 6.66
C ARG A 89 0.18 -6.26 8.08
N THR A 90 0.60 -5.39 8.99
CA THR A 90 0.44 -5.50 10.43
C THR A 90 -0.21 -4.21 10.93
N ASP A 91 -0.55 -4.15 12.20
CA ASP A 91 -1.12 -2.93 12.79
C ASP A 91 -0.16 -1.74 12.72
N THR A 92 1.15 -1.99 12.69
CA THR A 92 2.19 -0.96 12.77
C THR A 92 2.92 -0.71 11.46
N GLU A 93 2.89 -1.66 10.51
CA GLU A 93 3.70 -1.59 9.30
C GLU A 93 2.98 -2.18 8.06
N ILE A 94 3.24 -1.58 6.91
CA ILE A 94 2.96 -2.09 5.58
C ILE A 94 4.29 -2.48 4.93
N THR A 95 4.45 -3.76 4.59
CA THR A 95 5.59 -4.26 3.83
C THR A 95 5.19 -4.45 2.37
N ILE A 96 5.90 -3.79 1.47
CA ILE A 96 5.70 -3.87 0.02
C ILE A 96 6.95 -4.50 -0.60
N GLU A 97 6.80 -5.66 -1.22
CA GLU A 97 7.84 -6.40 -1.94
C GLU A 97 7.54 -6.36 -3.46
N PRO A 98 8.11 -5.42 -4.22
CA PRO A 98 7.90 -5.34 -5.66
C PRO A 98 8.56 -6.51 -6.40
N GLU A 99 7.87 -7.04 -7.40
CA GLU A 99 8.43 -8.04 -8.31
C GLU A 99 9.42 -7.37 -9.26
N VAL A 100 10.71 -7.59 -9.03
CA VAL A 100 11.78 -6.98 -9.84
C VAL A 100 11.91 -7.75 -11.16
N PRO A 101 11.63 -7.13 -12.32
CA PRO A 101 11.38 -7.86 -13.58
C PRO A 101 12.66 -8.28 -14.32
N MET A 102 13.85 -7.86 -13.87
CA MET A 102 15.10 -8.00 -14.62
C MET A 102 16.17 -8.77 -13.84
N ALA A 103 16.82 -9.71 -14.51
CA ALA A 103 17.97 -10.43 -13.97
C ALA A 103 19.12 -9.44 -13.66
N GLY A 104 19.80 -9.64 -12.52
CA GLY A 104 20.86 -8.75 -12.04
C GLY A 104 20.37 -7.54 -11.24
N CYS A 105 19.07 -7.29 -11.19
CA CYS A 105 18.50 -6.27 -10.32
C CYS A 105 18.36 -6.77 -8.88
N GLU A 106 18.70 -5.90 -7.94
CA GLU A 106 18.61 -6.18 -6.52
C GLU A 106 17.15 -6.24 -6.04
N LYS A 107 16.78 -7.36 -5.40
CA LYS A 107 15.51 -7.44 -4.67
C LYS A 107 15.51 -6.45 -3.51
N PHE A 108 14.43 -5.70 -3.40
CA PHE A 108 14.23 -4.74 -2.32
C PHE A 108 12.79 -4.81 -1.83
N ARG A 109 12.56 -4.29 -0.64
CA ARG A 109 11.22 -4.04 -0.12
C ARG A 109 11.17 -2.74 0.65
N LEU A 110 9.96 -2.20 0.78
CA LEU A 110 9.69 -1.05 1.63
C LEU A 110 8.92 -1.53 2.84
N VAL A 111 9.35 -1.09 4.02
CA VAL A 111 8.61 -1.29 5.26
C VAL A 111 8.22 0.08 5.78
N ILE A 112 6.94 0.38 5.69
CA ILE A 112 6.36 1.71 5.92
C ILE A 112 5.54 1.67 7.20
N ARG A 113 5.75 2.61 8.12
CA ARG A 113 5.00 2.68 9.36
C ARG A 113 3.61 3.26 9.10
N THR A 114 2.59 2.65 9.70
CA THR A 114 1.18 3.05 9.54
C THR A 114 0.86 4.37 10.24
N ASP A 115 1.70 4.80 11.19
CA ASP A 115 1.59 6.09 11.89
C ASP A 115 2.04 7.30 11.04
N GLY A 116 2.55 7.06 9.83
CA GLY A 116 2.99 8.10 8.91
C GLY A 116 4.36 8.70 9.20
N SER A 117 5.11 8.18 10.19
CA SER A 117 6.44 8.66 10.58
C SER A 117 7.56 8.30 9.58
N GLY A 118 7.22 7.61 8.49
CA GLY A 118 8.14 7.21 7.44
C GLY A 118 8.30 5.69 7.34
N GLY A 119 9.49 5.24 6.99
CA GLY A 119 9.77 3.83 6.82
C GLY A 119 11.24 3.54 6.57
N ARG A 120 11.52 2.33 6.09
CA ARG A 120 12.85 1.90 5.67
C ARG A 120 12.78 1.11 4.38
N ARG A 121 13.89 1.10 3.65
CA ARG A 121 14.11 0.18 2.54
C ARG A 121 15.00 -0.95 3.03
N GLU A 122 14.60 -2.17 2.71
CA GLU A 122 15.43 -3.35 2.95
C GLU A 122 15.84 -3.97 1.61
N LEU A 123 17.01 -4.58 1.60
CA LEU A 123 17.64 -5.21 0.44
C LEU A 123 17.83 -6.69 0.75
N TRP A 124 17.60 -7.57 -0.23
CA TRP A 124 17.89 -8.99 -0.06
C TRP A 124 19.39 -9.25 -0.20
N ARG A 125 20.02 -9.72 0.88
CA ARG A 125 21.45 -9.97 0.98
C ARG A 125 21.69 -11.20 1.84
N ASN A 126 22.51 -12.12 1.35
CA ASN A 126 22.90 -13.33 2.09
C ASN A 126 21.66 -14.05 2.68
N GLU A 127 20.64 -14.25 1.83
CA GLU A 127 19.40 -14.95 2.16
C GLU A 127 18.55 -14.30 3.27
N LYS A 128 18.73 -13.00 3.49
CA LYS A 128 17.91 -12.22 4.45
C LYS A 128 17.65 -10.80 3.97
N TRP A 129 16.63 -10.20 4.53
CA TRP A 129 16.35 -8.78 4.39
C TRP A 129 17.28 -7.96 5.30
N VAL A 130 17.94 -6.96 4.73
CA VAL A 130 18.87 -6.08 5.44
C VAL A 130 18.49 -4.62 5.19
N ASP A 131 18.30 -3.87 6.26
CA ASP A 131 18.04 -2.43 6.23
C ASP A 131 19.17 -1.65 5.54
N SER A 132 18.81 -0.78 4.58
CA SER A 132 19.76 0.06 3.85
C SER A 132 20.45 1.11 4.74
N LYS A 133 19.90 1.40 5.92
CA LYS A 133 20.33 2.45 6.88
C LYS A 133 20.22 3.87 6.33
N TRP A 134 19.51 4.05 5.23
CA TRP A 134 19.36 5.32 4.54
C TRP A 134 17.91 5.76 4.68
N ASP A 135 17.71 7.05 4.96
CA ASP A 135 16.36 7.60 5.10
C ASP A 135 15.72 7.75 3.72
N HIS A 136 14.81 6.84 3.39
CA HIS A 136 14.08 6.89 2.12
C HIS A 136 12.84 7.77 2.17
N GLY A 137 12.61 8.51 3.27
CA GLY A 137 11.36 9.22 3.53
C GLY A 137 10.26 8.24 3.90
N LEU A 138 9.39 7.95 2.92
CA LEU A 138 8.23 7.06 3.07
C LEU A 138 7.14 7.63 3.99
N THR A 139 7.05 8.96 4.08
CA THR A 139 5.95 9.67 4.73
C THR A 139 4.76 9.80 3.78
N PRO A 140 3.52 9.78 4.26
CA PRO A 140 2.34 9.94 3.40
C PRO A 140 2.40 11.24 2.60
N ARG A 141 2.11 11.17 1.29
CA ARG A 141 1.91 12.37 0.47
C ARG A 141 0.46 12.83 0.63
N LYS A 142 0.28 14.15 0.84
CA LYS A 142 -1.04 14.80 0.88
C LYS A 142 -1.64 14.97 -0.51
#